data_AF-A0A8T2FYS0-F1
#
_entry.id   AF-A0A8T2FYS0-F1
#
_cell.length_a   1.000
_cell.length_b   1.000
_cell.length_c   1.000
_cell.angle_alpha   90.00
_cell.angle_beta   90.00
_cell.angle_gamma   90.00
#
_symmetry.space_group_name_H-M   'P 1'
#
loop_
_entity.id
_entity.type
_entity.pdbx_description
1 polymer ?
#
loop_
_entity_poly.entity_id
_entity_poly.type
_entity_poly.pdbx_seq_one_letter_code
_entity_poly.pdbx_strand_id
1 'polypeptide(L)'
;MYMYGWSSAEAGLMSGSPGIESVPGPELPKIEFLDRFNAKNQKFYAENDARFKDSPLLKKLLENSKLNKEKNEREIQDKYCLRGAEWGVGDCSTTGMTDEEKEKFITMLKKKTGVE
;
A
#
# COMPACT_ATOMS: atom_id res chain seq x y z
N MET A 1 -39.39 32.27 3.32
CA MET A 1 -37.96 32.46 2.98
C MET A 1 -37.48 31.20 2.28
N TYR A 2 -37.34 31.28 0.95
CA TYR A 2 -36.61 30.45 -0.02
C TYR A 2 -36.42 28.92 0.16
N MET A 3 -37.05 28.22 -0.80
CA MET A 3 -36.70 26.97 -1.50
C MET A 3 -35.21 26.59 -1.60
N TYR A 4 -34.95 25.28 -1.46
CA TYR A 4 -34.28 24.36 -2.41
C TYR A 4 -34.74 22.94 -1.98
N GLY A 5 -35.16 21.96 -2.77
CA GLY A 5 -35.15 21.65 -4.20
C GLY A 5 -35.20 20.11 -4.31
N TRP A 6 -36.02 19.56 -5.21
CA TRP A 6 -36.21 18.13 -5.58
C TRP A 6 -34.94 17.26 -5.52
N SER A 7 -34.96 15.95 -5.22
CA SER A 7 -35.80 14.87 -5.75
C SER A 7 -35.76 13.65 -4.80
N SER A 8 -36.91 13.14 -4.36
CA SER A 8 -36.97 11.75 -3.91
C SER A 8 -36.82 10.92 -5.17
N ALA A 9 -35.73 10.17 -5.30
CA ALA A 9 -35.60 9.20 -6.38
C ALA A 9 -36.87 8.35 -6.38
N GLU A 10 -37.63 8.42 -7.48
CA GLU A 10 -38.79 7.57 -7.73
C GLU A 10 -38.28 6.17 -8.02
N ALA A 11 -37.78 5.53 -6.97
CA ALA A 11 -37.33 4.17 -7.00
C ALA A 11 -38.63 3.35 -7.00
N GLY A 12 -39.15 3.10 -8.22
CA GLY A 12 -40.44 2.46 -8.46
C GLY A 12 -40.64 1.21 -7.60
N LEU A 13 -41.90 0.79 -7.43
CA LEU A 13 -42.46 -0.25 -6.53
C LEU A 13 -41.61 -1.49 -6.15
N MET A 14 -40.49 -1.76 -6.83
CA MET A 14 -39.56 -2.86 -6.65
C MET A 14 -38.17 -2.47 -6.08
N SER A 15 -37.89 -1.20 -5.77
CA SER A 15 -36.52 -0.77 -5.39
C SER A 15 -36.01 -1.24 -4.02
N GLY A 16 -36.86 -1.92 -3.25
CA GLY A 16 -36.51 -2.54 -1.96
C GLY A 16 -36.68 -4.05 -1.92
N SER A 17 -36.97 -4.72 -3.05
CA SER A 17 -37.07 -6.18 -3.06
C SER A 17 -35.67 -6.81 -3.07
N PRO A 18 -35.40 -7.79 -2.20
CA PRO A 18 -34.11 -8.46 -2.21
C PRO A 18 -34.01 -9.25 -3.53
N GLY A 19 -32.96 -8.97 -4.33
CA GLY A 19 -32.75 -9.60 -5.64
C GLY A 19 -32.49 -11.11 -5.52
N ILE A 20 -32.32 -11.82 -6.64
CA ILE A 20 -32.12 -13.29 -6.65
C ILE A 20 -30.93 -13.73 -5.78
N GLU A 21 -29.98 -12.83 -5.54
CA GLU A 21 -28.79 -13.01 -4.71
C GLU A 21 -29.11 -13.21 -3.22
N SER A 22 -30.33 -12.85 -2.78
CA SER A 22 -30.80 -13.02 -1.42
C SER A 22 -31.31 -14.41 -1.09
N VAL A 23 -31.59 -15.22 -2.12
CA VAL A 23 -31.97 -16.61 -1.97
C VAL A 23 -30.67 -17.41 -2.00
N PRO A 24 -30.27 -18.06 -0.89
CA PRO A 24 -29.06 -18.87 -0.89
C PRO A 24 -29.20 -19.95 -1.96
N GLY A 25 -28.26 -19.95 -2.90
CA GLY A 25 -28.24 -20.92 -3.99
C GLY A 25 -28.19 -22.35 -3.46
N PRO A 26 -28.68 -23.33 -4.24
CA PRO A 26 -28.64 -24.74 -3.82
C PRO A 26 -27.20 -25.15 -3.54
N GLU A 27 -26.99 -25.92 -2.47
CA GLU A 27 -25.67 -26.47 -2.16
C GLU A 27 -25.23 -27.36 -3.31
N LEU A 28 -24.11 -27.00 -3.94
CA LEU A 28 -23.52 -27.80 -4.99
C LEU A 28 -23.10 -29.17 -4.40
N PRO A 29 -23.36 -30.28 -5.11
CA PRO A 29 -22.98 -31.60 -4.64
C PRO A 29 -21.46 -31.64 -4.44
N LYS A 30 -21.04 -31.93 -3.21
CA LYS A 30 -19.62 -32.09 -2.87
C LYS A 30 -19.12 -33.36 -3.54
N ILE A 31 -18.23 -33.21 -4.50
CA ILE A 31 -17.60 -34.32 -5.18
C ILE A 31 -16.38 -34.73 -4.33
N GLU A 32 -16.46 -35.88 -3.67
CA GLU A 32 -15.42 -36.42 -2.77
C GLU A 32 -13.99 -36.38 -3.36
N PHE A 33 -13.85 -36.55 -4.68
CA PHE A 33 -12.56 -36.43 -5.36
C PHE A 33 -12.01 -34.99 -5.36
N LEU A 34 -12.85 -33.98 -5.59
CA LEU A 34 -12.44 -32.57 -5.59
C LEU A 34 -11.98 -32.14 -4.21
N ASP A 35 -12.68 -32.58 -3.15
CA ASP A 35 -12.30 -32.27 -1.77
C ASP A 35 -10.95 -32.90 -1.40
N ARG A 36 -10.73 -34.16 -1.77
CA ARG A 36 -9.43 -34.83 -1.57
C ARG A 36 -8.31 -34.17 -2.38
N PHE A 37 -8.58 -33.76 -3.61
CA PHE A 37 -7.62 -33.08 -4.48
C PHE A 37 -7.25 -31.69 -3.92
N ASN A 38 -8.25 -30.91 -3.52
CA ASN A 38 -8.06 -29.61 -2.88
C ASN A 38 -7.28 -29.73 -1.57
N ALA A 39 -7.64 -30.68 -0.72
CA ALA A 39 -6.93 -30.93 0.54
C ALA A 39 -5.47 -31.35 0.30
N LYS A 40 -5.20 -32.20 -0.70
CA LYS A 40 -3.84 -32.61 -1.06
C LYS A 40 -3.00 -31.44 -1.59
N ASN A 41 -3.59 -30.60 -2.45
CA ASN A 41 -2.90 -29.43 -2.98
C ASN A 41 -2.63 -28.41 -1.88
N GLN A 42 -3.60 -28.15 -1.00
CA GLN A 42 -3.43 -27.25 0.14
C GLN A 42 -2.29 -27.71 1.06
N LYS A 43 -2.23 -29.02 1.38
CA LYS A 43 -1.11 -29.60 2.14
C LYS A 43 0.23 -29.42 1.42
N PHE A 44 0.28 -29.72 0.12
CA PHE A 44 1.49 -29.53 -0.68
C PHE A 44 1.98 -28.08 -0.65
N TYR A 45 1.09 -27.09 -0.84
CA TYR A 45 1.47 -25.68 -0.76
C TYR A 45 1.93 -25.28 0.64
N ALA A 46 1.25 -25.74 1.70
CA ALA A 46 1.63 -25.45 3.08
C ALA A 46 3.01 -26.03 3.44
N GLU A 47 3.30 -27.26 3.01
CA GLU A 47 4.60 -27.90 3.22
C GLU A 47 5.73 -27.17 2.47
N ASN A 48 5.49 -26.78 1.21
CA ASN A 48 6.48 -26.04 0.43
C ASN A 48 6.70 -24.62 0.97
N ASP A 49 5.65 -23.94 1.43
CA ASP A 49 5.76 -22.63 2.07
C ASP A 49 6.53 -22.71 3.39
N ALA A 50 6.30 -23.76 4.20
CA ALA A 50 7.08 -24.00 5.41
C ALA A 50 8.57 -24.23 5.09
N ARG A 51 8.88 -25.09 4.10
CA ARG A 51 10.25 -25.32 3.64
C ARG A 51 10.92 -24.04 3.11
N PHE A 52 10.17 -23.20 2.40
CA PHE A 52 10.67 -21.94 1.87
C PHE A 52 10.95 -20.94 2.99
N LYS A 53 10.03 -20.81 3.96
CA LYS A 53 10.19 -19.99 5.17
C LYS A 53 11.41 -20.39 5.98
N ASP A 54 11.72 -21.67 6.02
CA ASP A 54 12.89 -22.19 6.71
C ASP A 54 14.20 -22.07 5.93
N SER A 55 14.14 -21.70 4.65
CA SER A 55 15.33 -21.61 3.81
C SER A 55 16.35 -20.61 4.37
N PRO A 56 17.65 -20.97 4.37
CA PRO A 56 18.71 -20.09 4.89
C PRO A 56 18.83 -18.80 4.06
N LEU A 57 18.48 -18.87 2.77
CA LEU A 57 18.49 -17.74 1.86
C LEU A 57 17.43 -16.71 2.24
N LEU A 58 16.18 -17.14 2.51
CA LEU A 58 15.12 -16.22 2.90
C LEU A 58 15.43 -15.55 4.24
N LYS A 59 15.93 -16.32 5.23
CA LYS A 59 16.32 -15.78 6.53
C LYS A 59 17.37 -14.67 6.39
N LYS A 60 18.42 -14.90 5.59
CA LYS A 60 19.45 -13.89 5.28
C LYS A 60 18.87 -12.64 4.58
N LEU A 61 17.97 -12.83 3.62
CA LEU A 61 17.33 -11.70 2.92
C LEU A 61 16.43 -10.89 3.85
N LEU A 62 15.69 -11.55 4.76
CA LEU A 62 14.86 -10.90 5.75
C LEU A 62 15.70 -10.09 6.75
N GLU A 63 16.82 -10.63 7.22
CA GLU A 63 17.77 -9.91 8.08
C GLU A 63 18.33 -8.67 7.37
N ASN A 64 18.81 -8.83 6.13
CA ASN A 64 19.30 -7.72 5.33
C ASN A 64 18.22 -6.66 5.07
N SER A 65 16.98 -7.09 4.78
CA SER A 65 15.85 -6.19 4.57
C SER A 65 15.54 -5.38 5.82
N LYS A 66 15.57 -6.00 7.00
CA LYS A 66 15.38 -5.31 8.29
C LYS A 66 16.49 -4.29 8.55
N LEU A 67 17.75 -4.67 8.35
CA LEU A 67 18.90 -3.77 8.53
C LEU A 67 18.85 -2.57 7.57
N ASN A 68 18.39 -2.80 6.34
CA ASN A 68 18.32 -1.74 5.33
C ASN A 68 17.07 -0.86 5.45
N LYS A 69 16.03 -1.28 6.17
CA LYS A 69 14.74 -0.56 6.21
C LYS A 69 14.91 0.89 6.66
N GLU A 70 15.48 1.11 7.84
CA GLU A 70 15.66 2.46 8.40
C GLU A 70 16.66 3.30 7.62
N LYS A 71 17.66 2.66 7.01
CA LYS A 71 18.62 3.34 6.14
C LYS A 71 17.93 3.84 4.87
N ASN A 72 17.21 2.97 4.18
CA ASN A 72 16.50 3.29 2.95
C ASN A 72 15.39 4.31 3.21
N GLU A 73 14.67 4.21 4.33
CA GLU A 73 13.65 5.19 4.72
C GLU A 73 14.25 6.59 4.87
N ARG A 74 15.38 6.71 5.59
CA ARG A 74 16.09 7.98 5.74
C ARG A 74 16.63 8.51 4.41
N GLU A 75 17.24 7.66 3.59
CA GLU A 75 17.75 8.06 2.28
C GLU A 75 16.63 8.57 1.35
N ILE A 76 15.45 7.95 1.43
CA ILE A 76 14.28 8.37 0.67
C ILE A 76 13.78 9.73 1.18
N GLN A 77 13.62 9.88 2.50
CA GLN A 77 13.21 11.15 3.11
C GLN A 77 14.17 12.29 2.78
N ASP A 78 15.48 12.05 2.83
CA ASP A 78 16.50 13.04 2.50
C ASP A 78 16.41 13.48 1.02
N LYS A 79 16.16 12.54 0.09
CA LYS A 79 15.93 12.85 -1.33
C LYS A 79 14.67 13.68 -1.55
N TYR A 80 13.58 13.36 -0.85
CA TYR A 80 12.35 14.15 -0.92
C TYR A 80 12.53 15.54 -0.32
N CYS A 81 13.27 15.65 0.78
CA CYS A 81 13.57 16.91 1.44
C CYS A 81 14.41 17.83 0.53
N LEU A 82 15.45 17.27 -0.13
CA LEU A 82 16.23 18.00 -1.12
C LEU A 82 15.35 18.53 -2.26
N ARG A 83 14.53 17.67 -2.85
CA ARG A 83 13.63 18.08 -3.94
C ARG A 83 12.59 19.11 -3.46
N GLY A 84 12.05 18.96 -2.26
CA GLY A 84 11.13 19.92 -1.65
C GLY A 84 11.78 21.29 -1.42
N ALA A 85 13.03 21.32 -0.98
CA ALA A 85 13.81 22.54 -0.80
C ALA A 85 14.09 23.24 -2.14
N GLU A 86 14.45 22.49 -3.19
CA GLU A 86 14.69 23.02 -4.53
C GLU A 86 13.42 23.65 -5.14
N TRP A 87 12.28 22.98 -4.97
CA TRP A 87 11.00 23.38 -5.57
C TRP A 87 10.18 24.32 -4.68
N GLY A 88 10.60 24.52 -3.42
CA GLY A 88 9.90 25.36 -2.45
C GLY A 88 8.56 24.78 -2.00
N VAL A 89 8.40 23.46 -1.95
CA VAL A 89 7.14 22.79 -1.59
C VAL A 89 7.34 21.75 -0.48
N GLY A 90 6.33 21.60 0.38
CA GLY A 90 6.31 20.60 1.46
C GLY A 90 7.04 21.02 2.73
N ASP A 91 7.22 20.06 3.64
CA ASP A 91 7.74 20.30 5.00
C ASP A 91 9.20 20.76 5.04
N CYS A 92 9.96 20.49 3.97
CA CYS A 92 11.34 20.97 3.78
C CYS A 92 11.45 22.20 2.86
N SER A 93 10.34 22.91 2.61
CA SER A 93 10.35 24.11 1.79
C SER A 93 11.23 25.21 2.38
N THR A 94 11.96 25.92 1.51
CA THR A 94 12.75 27.10 1.88
C THR A 94 11.97 28.40 1.66
N THR A 95 10.64 28.33 1.54
CA THR A 95 9.80 29.50 1.32
C THR A 95 9.86 30.41 2.55
N GLY A 96 10.27 31.66 2.36
CA GLY A 96 10.47 32.63 3.43
C GLY A 96 11.91 32.71 3.97
N MET A 97 12.83 31.87 3.49
CA MET A 97 14.27 32.06 3.71
C MET A 97 14.83 33.13 2.77
N THR A 98 15.94 33.77 3.14
CA THR A 98 16.71 34.59 2.20
C THR A 98 17.39 33.70 1.15
N ASP A 99 17.71 34.27 -0.01
CA ASP A 99 18.36 33.52 -1.10
C ASP A 99 19.67 32.86 -0.65
N GLU A 100 20.45 33.54 0.21
CA GLU A 100 21.69 32.99 0.76
C GLU A 100 21.46 31.80 1.71
N GLU A 101 20.41 31.87 2.54
CA GLU A 101 20.06 30.79 3.47
C GLU A 101 19.54 29.57 2.73
N LYS A 102 18.72 29.80 1.69
CA LYS A 102 18.23 28.76 0.79
C LYS A 102 19.37 27.99 0.13
N GLU A 103 20.34 28.70 -0.47
CA GLU A 103 21.47 28.06 -1.14
C GLU A 103 22.36 27.28 -0.15
N LYS A 104 22.59 27.81 1.05
CA LYS A 104 23.33 27.11 2.11
C LYS A 104 22.61 25.83 2.55
N PHE A 105 21.29 25.89 2.71
CA PHE A 105 20.47 24.74 3.10
C PHE A 105 20.44 23.66 2.02
N ILE A 106 20.22 24.03 0.76
CA ILE A 106 20.23 23.08 -0.37
C ILE A 106 21.61 22.44 -0.52
N THR A 107 22.70 23.21 -0.38
CA THR A 107 24.07 22.68 -0.43
C THR A 107 24.33 21.66 0.68
N MET A 108 23.81 21.89 1.89
CA MET A 108 23.91 20.93 2.99
C MET A 108 23.14 19.64 2.70
N LEU A 109 21.93 19.73 2.14
CA LEU A 109 21.13 18.58 1.75
C LEU A 109 21.77 17.77 0.62
N LYS A 110 22.34 18.43 -0.39
CA LYS A 110 23.08 17.80 -1.50
C LYS A 110 24.23 16.93 -0.99
N LYS A 111 25.06 17.48 -0.09
CA LYS A 111 26.13 16.73 0.60
C LYS A 111 25.60 15.53 1.38
N LYS A 112 24.46 15.68 2.07
CA LYS A 112 23.83 14.59 2.83
C LYS A 112 23.32 13.47 1.91
N THR A 113 22.76 13.82 0.76
CA THR A 113 22.22 12.86 -0.22
C THR A 113 23.27 12.25 -1.17
N GLY A 114 24.53 12.71 -1.11
CA GLY A 114 25.59 12.27 -2.02
C GLY A 114 25.42 12.73 -3.47
N VAL A 115 24.69 13.84 -3.68
CA VAL A 115 24.52 14.51 -4.97
C VAL A 115 25.51 15.68 -4.96
N GLU A 116 26.80 15.38 -5.13
CA GLU A 116 27.83 16.41 -5.37
C GLU A 116 27.76 16.93 -6.80
#